data_AF-A0A0M2HXJ8-F1
#
_entry.id   AF-A0A0M2HXJ8-F1
#
_cell.length_a   1.000
_cell.length_b   1.000
_cell.length_c   1.000
_cell.angle_alpha   90.00
_cell.angle_beta   90.00
_cell.angle_gamma   90.00
#
_symmetry.space_group_name_H-M   'P 1'
#
loop_
_entity.id
_entity.type
_entity.pdbx_description
1 polymer ?
#
loop_
_entity_poly.entity_id
_entity_poly.type
_entity_poly.pdbx_seq_one_letter_code
_entity_poly.pdbx_strand_id
1 'polypeptide(L)' 'MSPDILLAFEERHPGNSPAKRERIRRDLGLSDIRYYQLLNRAASSPEGIAAHPFTARRVRERAATQTRARVMRIGA' A
#
# COMPACT_ATOMS: atom_id res chain seq x y z
N MET A 1 -1.00 2.18 13.71
CA MET A 1 -0.62 0.89 13.10
C MET A 1 0.82 0.99 12.64
N SER A 2 1.67 0.02 12.97
CA SER A 2 3.11 0.06 12.66
C SER A 2 3.36 -0.10 11.14
N PRO A 3 4.36 0.58 10.55
CA PRO A 3 4.77 0.38 9.16
C PRO A 3 5.08 -1.07 8.80
N ASP A 4 5.72 -1.81 9.73
CA ASP A 4 6.07 -3.22 9.61
C ASP A 4 4.82 -4.09 9.33
N ILE A 5 3.78 -3.97 10.15
CA ILE A 5 2.55 -4.77 10.03
C ILE A 5 1.88 -4.54 8.67
N LEU A 6 1.86 -3.29 8.19
CA LEU A 6 1.23 -2.94 6.92
C LEU A 6 1.99 -3.54 5.72
N LEU A 7 3.32 -3.47 5.76
CA LEU A 7 4.18 -3.98 4.70
C LEU A 7 4.24 -5.52 4.72
N ALA A 8 4.33 -6.14 5.89
CA ALA A 8 4.23 -7.60 6.04
C ALA A 8 2.89 -8.15 5.52
N PHE A 9 1.79 -7.43 5.76
CA PHE A 9 0.48 -7.82 5.21
C PHE A 9 0.45 -7.70 3.67
N GLU A 10 1.01 -6.63 3.10
CA GLU A 10 1.09 -6.43 1.65
C GLU A 10 1.96 -7.48 0.96
N GLU A 11 3.03 -7.91 1.60
CA GLU A 11 3.94 -8.95 1.10
C GLU A 11 3.21 -10.28 0.88
N ARG A 12 2.35 -10.67 1.83
CA ARG A 12 1.52 -11.89 1.74
C ARG A 12 0.34 -11.76 0.79
N HIS A 13 -0.12 -10.54 0.51
CA HIS A 13 -1.31 -10.28 -0.31
C HIS A 13 -1.01 -9.28 -1.43
N PRO A 14 -0.19 -9.64 -2.42
CA PRO A 14 0.12 -8.74 -3.53
C PRO A 14 -1.13 -8.43 -4.38
N GLY A 15 -1.17 -7.24 -4.98
CA GLY A 15 -2.22 -6.85 -5.92
C GLY A 15 -3.47 -6.26 -5.27
N ASN A 16 -4.54 -6.05 -6.05
CA ASN A 16 -5.81 -5.48 -5.59
C ASN A 16 -6.98 -6.44 -5.88
N SER A 17 -7.01 -7.59 -5.22
CA SER A 17 -8.11 -8.56 -5.37
C SER A 17 -9.27 -8.25 -4.41
N PRO A 18 -10.52 -8.66 -4.73
CA PRO A 18 -11.64 -8.59 -3.79
C PRO A 18 -11.37 -9.36 -2.49
N ALA A 19 -10.70 -10.52 -2.58
CA ALA A 19 -10.31 -11.32 -1.42
C ALA A 19 -9.39 -10.53 -0.46
N LYS A 20 -8.41 -9.80 -1.00
CA LYS A 20 -7.54 -8.93 -0.18
C LYS A 20 -8.33 -7.83 0.53
N ARG A 21 -9.28 -7.21 -0.15
CA ARG A 21 -10.13 -6.14 0.42
C ARG A 21 -10.95 -6.65 1.59
N GLU A 22 -11.51 -7.85 1.46
CA GLU A 22 -12.22 -8.48 2.58
C GLU A 22 -11.29 -8.77 3.76
N ARG A 23 -10.09 -9.29 3.49
CA ARG A 23 -9.07 -9.50 4.54
C ARG A 23 -8.60 -8.20 5.20
N ILE A 24 -8.47 -7.11 4.45
CA ILE A 24 -8.15 -5.79 5.03
C ILE A 24 -9.21 -5.39 6.05
N ARG A 25 -10.50 -5.57 5.71
CA ARG A 25 -11.60 -5.25 6.63
C ARG A 25 -11.64 -6.18 7.83
N ARG A 26 -11.49 -7.50 7.62
CA ARG A 26 -11.58 -8.50 8.68
C ARG A 26 -10.37 -8.52 9.61
N ASP A 27 -9.16 -8.54 9.04
CA ASP A 27 -7.92 -8.76 9.81
C ASP A 27 -7.38 -7.45 10.39
N LEU A 28 -7.54 -6.33 9.67
CA LEU A 28 -6.96 -5.05 10.07
C LEU A 28 -8.00 -4.06 10.60
N GLY A 29 -9.30 -4.35 10.43
CA GLY A 29 -10.38 -3.42 10.82
C GLY A 29 -10.36 -2.10 10.06
N LEU A 30 -9.71 -2.06 8.88
CA LEU A 30 -9.55 -0.84 8.09
C LEU A 30 -10.48 -0.85 6.88
N SER A 31 -10.92 0.34 6.46
CA SER A 31 -11.43 0.50 5.10
C SER A 31 -10.30 0.36 4.09
N ASP A 32 -10.62 -0.11 2.89
CA ASP A 32 -9.65 -0.26 1.79
C ASP A 32 -8.89 1.05 1.53
N ILE A 33 -9.59 2.18 1.55
CA ILE A 33 -9.00 3.50 1.33
C ILE A 33 -7.98 3.82 2.43
N ARG A 34 -8.34 3.63 3.70
CA ARG A 34 -7.44 3.96 4.82
C ARG A 34 -6.24 3.02 4.86
N TYR A 35 -6.42 1.75 4.47
CA TYR A 35 -5.32 0.81 4.31
C TYR A 35 -4.29 1.31 3.29
N TYR A 36 -4.70 1.65 2.06
CA TYR A 36 -3.73 2.10 1.04
C TYR A 36 -3.07 3.44 1.40
N GLN A 37 -3.77 4.33 2.11
CA GLN A 37 -3.16 5.57 2.63
C GLN A 37 -2.05 5.27 3.64
N LEU A 38 -2.31 4.40 4.61
CA LEU A 38 -1.33 4.00 5.61
C LEU A 38 -0.18 3.20 4.99
N LEU A 39 -0.47 2.32 4.04
CA LEU A 39 0.52 1.54 3.31
C LEU A 39 1.50 2.44 2.54
N ASN A 40 0.99 3.46 1.84
CA ASN A 40 1.84 4.42 1.13
C ASN A 40 2.72 5.22 2.10
N ARG A 41 2.21 5.58 3.28
CA ARG A 41 3.01 6.25 4.33
C ARG A 41 4.09 5.32 4.89
N ALA A 42 3.72 4.08 5.21
CA ALA A 42 4.65 3.06 5.70
C ALA A 42 5.79 2.82 4.69
N ALA A 43 5.47 2.70 3.40
CA ALA A 43 6.45 2.48 2.34
C ALA A 43 7.44 3.65 2.14
N SER A 44 7.12 4.85 2.63
CA SER A 44 8.00 6.02 2.57
C SER A 44 8.68 6.33 3.91
N SER A 45 8.31 5.64 4.98
CA SER A 45 8.91 5.82 6.31
C SER A 45 10.27 5.09 6.41
N PRO A 46 11.27 5.66 7.11
CA PRO A 46 12.55 4.99 7.35
C PRO A 46 12.38 3.61 8.00
N GLU A 47 11.45 3.49 8.95
CA GLU A 47 11.16 2.25 9.68
C GLU A 47 10.61 1.17 8.74
N GLY A 48 9.66 1.53 7.88
CA GLY A 48 9.10 0.60 6.90
C GLY A 48 10.11 0.17 5.84
N ILE A 49 11.01 1.08 5.43
CA ILE A 49 12.08 0.77 4.49
C ILE A 49 13.12 -0.18 5.11
N ALA A 50 13.48 0.03 6.37
CA ALA A 50 14.41 -0.82 7.09
C ALA A 50 13.84 -2.24 7.31
N ALA A 51 12.54 -2.34 7.65
CA ALA A 51 11.89 -3.62 7.91
C ALA A 51 11.59 -4.42 6.63
N HIS A 52 11.03 -3.78 5.59
CA HIS A 52 10.61 -4.46 4.36
C HIS A 52 11.03 -3.68 3.09
N PRO A 53 12.34 -3.65 2.76
CA PRO A 53 12.87 -2.77 1.71
C PRO A 53 12.27 -3.03 0.32
N PHE A 54 12.07 -4.29 -0.06
CA PHE A 54 11.53 -4.66 -1.37
C PHE A 54 10.03 -4.35 -1.49
N THR A 55 9.26 -4.69 -0.46
CA THR A 55 7.82 -4.40 -0.42
C THR A 55 7.58 -2.89 -0.41
N ALA A 56 8.33 -2.14 0.39
CA ALA A 56 8.28 -0.68 0.42
C ALA A 56 8.58 -0.07 -0.97
N ARG A 57 9.64 -0.53 -1.64
CA ARG A 57 9.97 -0.09 -3.00
C ARG A 57 8.83 -0.35 -3.98
N ARG A 58 8.29 -1.58 -4.01
CA ARG A 58 7.20 -1.96 -4.93
C ARG A 58 5.95 -1.10 -4.72
N VAL A 59 5.60 -0.82 -3.47
CA VAL A 59 4.47 0.05 -3.11
C VAL A 59 4.69 1.46 -3.66
N ARG A 60 5.88 2.05 -3.45
CA ARG A 60 6.21 3.39 -3.95
C ARG A 60 6.14 3.47 -5.48
N GLU A 61 6.70 2.48 -6.18
CA GLU A 61 6.66 2.42 -7.64
C GLU A 61 5.21 2.34 -8.15
N ARG A 62 4.37 1.52 -7.52
CA ARG A 62 2.94 1.41 -7.85
C ARG A 62 2.18 2.71 -7.62
N ALA A 63 2.46 3.41 -6.53
CA ALA A 63 1.85 4.70 -6.23
C ALA A 63 2.25 5.76 -7.27
N ALA A 64 3.53 5.83 -7.65
CA ALA A 64 4.02 6.74 -8.67
C ALA A 64 3.34 6.52 -10.03
N THR A 65 3.18 5.26 -10.46
CA THR A 65 2.47 4.91 -11.70
C THR A 65 1.00 5.34 -11.67
N GLN A 66 0.31 5.15 -10.53
CA GLN A 66 -1.09 5.58 -10.38
C GLN A 66 -1.23 7.11 -10.42
N THR A 67 -0.32 7.83 -9.77
CA THR A 67 -0.30 9.30 -9.82
C THR A 67 -0.12 9.81 -11.25
N ARG A 68 0.81 9.23 -12.01
CA ARG A 68 1.03 9.57 -13.43
C ARG A 68 -0.24 9.35 -14.26
N ALA A 69 -0.89 8.19 -14.10
CA ALA A 69 -2.15 7.90 -14.80
C ALA A 69 -3.30 8.85 -14.41
N ARG A 70 -3.30 9.39 -13.19
CA ARG A 70 -4.30 10.38 -12.75
C ARG A 70 -4.06 11.75 -13.37
N VAL A 71 -2.80 12.20 -13.43
CA VAL A 71 -2.45 13.47 -14.09
C VAL A 71 -2.84 13.43 -15.57
N MET A 72 -2.57 12.32 -16.25
CA MET A 72 -2.94 12.13 -17.66
C MET A 72 -4.46 12.15 -17.92
N ARG A 73 -5.31 11.78 -16.95
CA ARG A 73 -6.78 11.84 -17.09
C ARG A 73 -7.39 13.22 -16.84
N ILE A 74 -6.69 14.09 -16.12
CA ILE A 74 -7.19 15.43 -15.76
C ILE A 74 -6.75 16.47 -16.80
N GLY A 75 -5.66 16.21 -17.53
CA GLY A 75 -5.14 17.10 -18.57
C GLY A 75 -5.61 16.77 -20.01
N ALA A 76 -6.58 15.88 -20.18
CA ALA A 76 -7.22 15.56 -21.46
C ALA A 76 -8.68 16.01 -21.43
#